data_AF-A0A6A8M609-F1
#
_entry.id   AF-A0A6A8M609-F1
#
_cell.length_a   1.000
_cell.length_b   1.000
_cell.length_c   1.000
_cell.angle_alpha   90.00
_cell.angle_beta   90.00
_cell.angle_gamma   90.00
#
_symmetry.space_group_name_H-M   'P 1'
#
loop_
_entity.id
_entity.type
_entity.pdbx_description
1 polymer ?
#
loop_
_entity_poly.entity_id
_entity_poly.type
_entity_poly.pdbx_seq_one_letter_code
_entity_poly.pdbx_strand_id
1 'polypeptide(L)'
;MKKTKEELMELAMEPPEDQDVYYCNLPYMKEYSVNWTESHPAWKKMRIMIFLSFGVSAILIWQGLQHTGTEPGWKGQFPLHLSIWVSAAIIYLVTRFIYNICKPPFKSIHNVRVQMSDDGFHYIYQIGMHLNSYFIADENIEEMIFDEEAHVLYIRGKAQQVRIRKNSAVEEELDCLYALMPYDKYDVQDILDPYGDKVKYSPGTLRGKYIREDAR
;
A
#
# COMPACT_ATOMS: atom_id res chain seq x y z
N MET A 1 11.40 -21.04 15.10
CA MET A 1 12.84 -20.67 15.09
C MET A 1 13.00 -19.21 14.61
N LYS A 2 13.86 -18.41 15.24
CA LYS A 2 14.13 -17.00 14.84
C LYS A 2 15.19 -17.00 13.72
N LYS A 3 14.92 -16.37 12.58
CA LYS A 3 15.88 -16.25 11.48
C LYS A 3 16.84 -15.09 11.73
N THR A 4 18.08 -15.21 11.28
CA THR A 4 19.05 -14.10 11.38
C THR A 4 18.73 -13.02 10.34
N LYS A 5 19.28 -11.82 10.57
CA LYS A 5 19.14 -10.71 9.63
C LYS A 5 19.69 -11.07 8.25
N GLU A 6 20.84 -11.75 8.20
CA GLU A 6 21.52 -12.17 6.98
C GLU A 6 20.66 -13.19 6.20
N GLU A 7 20.08 -14.18 6.89
CA GLU A 7 19.15 -15.15 6.28
C GLU A 7 17.92 -14.46 5.68
N LEU A 8 17.31 -13.51 6.41
CA LEU A 8 16.15 -12.77 5.92
C LEU A 8 16.48 -11.86 4.73
N MET A 9 17.73 -11.41 4.62
CA MET A 9 18.21 -10.68 3.45
C MET A 9 18.40 -11.60 2.24
N GLU A 10 19.01 -12.76 2.45
CA GLU A 10 19.23 -13.75 1.40
C GLU A 10 17.91 -14.23 0.79
N LEU A 11 16.97 -14.67 1.64
CA LEU A 11 15.63 -15.10 1.26
C LEU A 11 14.83 -14.02 0.52
N ALA A 12 15.05 -12.74 0.87
CA ALA A 12 14.42 -11.62 0.20
C ALA A 12 14.97 -11.40 -1.22
N MET A 13 16.24 -11.71 -1.45
CA MET A 13 16.88 -11.54 -2.76
C MET A 13 16.60 -12.74 -3.66
N GLU A 14 16.85 -13.95 -3.16
CA GLU A 14 16.71 -15.20 -3.91
C GLU A 14 15.83 -16.18 -3.12
N PRO A 15 14.69 -16.62 -3.69
CA PRO A 15 13.90 -17.68 -3.08
C PRO A 15 14.67 -19.01 -3.09
N PRO A 16 14.59 -19.81 -2.02
CA PRO A 16 15.04 -21.20 -2.02
C PRO A 16 14.28 -22.04 -3.06
N GLU A 17 14.93 -23.07 -3.62
CA GLU A 17 14.31 -23.97 -4.61
C GLU A 17 13.23 -24.89 -4.01
N ASP A 18 13.24 -25.08 -2.70
CA ASP A 18 12.38 -26.00 -1.93
C ASP A 18 11.15 -25.32 -1.33
N GLN A 19 10.90 -24.04 -1.64
CA GLN A 19 9.77 -23.28 -1.10
C GLN A 19 8.72 -22.99 -2.16
N ASP A 20 7.45 -22.99 -1.76
CA ASP A 20 6.36 -22.51 -2.61
C ASP A 20 6.38 -20.98 -2.65
N VAL A 21 6.57 -20.43 -3.86
CA VAL A 21 6.75 -19.00 -4.08
C VAL A 21 5.61 -18.42 -4.90
N TYR A 22 4.89 -17.47 -4.30
CA TYR A 22 3.77 -16.76 -4.93
C TYR A 22 4.20 -15.35 -5.33
N TYR A 23 4.33 -15.12 -6.64
CA TYR A 23 4.75 -13.84 -7.21
C TYR A 23 3.57 -12.88 -7.42
N CYS A 24 3.82 -11.59 -7.22
CA CYS A 24 2.82 -10.54 -7.39
C CYS A 24 2.12 -10.60 -8.76
N ASN A 25 0.79 -10.60 -8.74
CA ASN A 25 0.00 -10.22 -9.91
C ASN A 25 -0.20 -8.70 -9.92
N LEU A 26 0.48 -8.00 -10.84
CA LEU A 26 0.47 -6.53 -10.90
C LEU A 26 -0.95 -5.92 -11.07
N PRO A 27 -1.81 -6.45 -11.96
CA PRO A 27 -3.23 -6.08 -12.00
C PRO A 27 -3.94 -6.15 -10.65
N TYR A 28 -3.87 -7.29 -9.95
CA TYR A 28 -4.54 -7.47 -8.65
C TYR A 28 -3.98 -6.55 -7.58
N MET A 29 -2.66 -6.33 -7.55
CA MET A 29 -2.05 -5.38 -6.61
C MET A 29 -2.61 -3.97 -6.77
N LYS A 30 -2.77 -3.50 -8.02
CA LYS A 30 -3.34 -2.17 -8.28
C LYS A 30 -4.80 -2.12 -7.85
N GLU A 31 -5.57 -3.13 -8.19
CA GLU A 31 -6.99 -3.23 -7.86
C GLU A 31 -7.21 -3.28 -6.34
N TYR A 32 -6.55 -4.18 -5.64
CA TYR A 32 -6.73 -4.36 -4.20
C TYR A 32 -6.19 -3.18 -3.38
N SER A 33 -5.13 -2.50 -3.85
CA SER A 33 -4.69 -1.22 -3.28
C SER A 33 -5.75 -0.12 -3.43
N VAL A 34 -6.49 -0.11 -4.54
CA VAL A 34 -7.63 0.78 -4.73
C VAL A 34 -8.77 0.38 -3.79
N ASN A 35 -9.16 -0.89 -3.73
CA ASN A 35 -10.23 -1.37 -2.83
C ASN A 35 -9.94 -1.01 -1.36
N TRP A 36 -8.70 -1.16 -0.91
CA TRP A 36 -8.25 -0.71 0.42
C TRP A 36 -8.38 0.81 0.62
N THR A 37 -8.08 1.58 -0.42
CA THR A 37 -8.24 3.04 -0.39
C THR A 37 -9.71 3.43 -0.28
N GLU A 38 -10.56 2.75 -1.05
CA GLU A 38 -11.99 3.03 -1.14
C GLU A 38 -12.78 2.58 0.10
N SER A 39 -12.30 1.55 0.79
CA SER A 39 -12.88 1.08 2.05
C SER A 39 -12.64 2.04 3.23
N HIS A 40 -11.81 3.08 3.05
CA HIS A 40 -11.60 4.08 4.09
C HIS A 40 -12.93 4.83 4.41
N PRO A 41 -13.34 4.96 5.68
CA PRO A 41 -14.63 5.57 6.04
C PRO A 41 -14.80 7.01 5.53
N ALA A 42 -13.70 7.75 5.40
CA ALA A 42 -13.72 9.12 4.88
C ALA A 42 -13.60 9.20 3.33
N TRP A 43 -13.40 8.08 2.61
CA TRP A 43 -13.16 8.08 1.16
C TRP A 43 -14.26 8.82 0.40
N LYS A 44 -15.53 8.56 0.73
CA LYS A 44 -16.67 9.24 0.09
C LYS A 44 -16.64 10.76 0.24
N LYS A 45 -16.17 11.27 1.38
CA LYS A 45 -16.01 12.72 1.61
C LYS A 45 -14.76 13.26 0.91
N MET A 46 -13.67 12.50 0.96
CA MET A 46 -12.40 12.89 0.36
C MET A 46 -12.45 12.93 -1.16
N ARG A 47 -13.09 11.96 -1.83
CA ARG A 47 -13.31 12.01 -3.28
C ARG A 47 -14.08 13.26 -3.72
N ILE A 48 -15.03 13.73 -2.91
CA ILE A 48 -15.76 14.99 -3.20
C ILE A 48 -14.79 16.17 -3.17
N MET A 49 -13.85 16.22 -2.21
CA MET A 49 -12.82 17.26 -2.19
C MET A 49 -11.93 17.23 -3.45
N ILE A 50 -11.61 16.05 -3.99
CA ILE A 50 -10.90 15.93 -5.27
C ILE A 50 -11.73 16.58 -6.39
N PHE A 51 -13.01 16.23 -6.50
CA PHE A 51 -13.90 16.83 -7.50
C PHE A 51 -14.02 18.35 -7.35
N LEU A 52 -14.15 18.85 -6.12
CA LEU A 52 -14.19 20.29 -5.86
C LEU A 52 -12.88 20.99 -6.27
N SER A 53 -11.72 20.34 -6.08
CA SER A 53 -10.44 20.88 -6.51
C SER A 53 -10.37 21.04 -8.04
N PHE A 54 -10.97 20.13 -8.82
CA PHE A 54 -11.10 20.28 -10.26
C PHE A 54 -12.02 21.45 -10.63
N GLY A 55 -13.12 21.64 -9.90
CA GLY A 55 -14.02 22.78 -10.11
C GLY A 55 -13.34 24.12 -9.85
N VAL A 56 -12.61 24.26 -8.74
CA VAL A 56 -11.81 25.45 -8.43
C VAL A 56 -10.75 25.71 -9.51
N SER A 57 -10.03 24.67 -9.93
CA SER A 57 -9.04 24.75 -11.01
C SER A 57 -9.64 25.21 -12.34
N ALA A 58 -10.84 24.73 -12.69
CA ALA A 58 -11.52 25.15 -13.91
C ALA A 58 -11.86 26.66 -13.87
N ILE A 59 -12.30 27.17 -12.73
CA ILE A 59 -12.58 28.61 -12.54
C ILE A 59 -11.30 29.44 -12.66
N LEU A 60 -10.19 29.00 -12.05
CA LEU A 60 -8.90 29.70 -12.13
C LEU A 60 -8.39 29.78 -13.57
N ILE A 61 -8.45 28.67 -14.32
CA ILE A 61 -8.04 28.63 -15.72
C ILE A 61 -8.95 29.53 -16.56
N TRP A 62 -10.25 29.50 -16.32
CA TRP A 62 -11.19 30.39 -17.01
C TRP A 62 -10.87 31.87 -16.75
N GLN A 63 -10.57 32.26 -15.51
CA GLN A 63 -10.13 33.63 -15.20
C GLN A 63 -8.80 33.98 -15.90
N GLY A 64 -7.84 33.06 -15.94
CA GLY A 64 -6.59 33.24 -16.68
C GLY A 64 -6.83 33.45 -18.18
N LEU A 65 -7.75 32.69 -18.78
CA LEU A 65 -8.18 32.84 -20.17
C LEU A 65 -8.77 34.23 -20.45
N GLN A 66 -9.61 34.77 -19.55
CA GLN A 66 -10.20 36.11 -19.75
C GLN A 66 -9.15 37.24 -19.78
N HIS A 67 -8.00 37.03 -19.15
CA HIS A 67 -6.90 38.01 -19.15
C HIS A 67 -5.87 37.73 -20.25
N THR A 68 -6.09 36.70 -21.08
CA THR A 68 -5.15 36.31 -22.12
C THR A 68 -5.28 37.21 -23.34
N GLY A 69 -4.16 37.69 -23.86
CA GLY A 69 -4.12 38.53 -25.07
C GLY A 69 -4.46 40.02 -24.86
N THR A 70 -4.61 40.46 -23.61
CA THR A 70 -4.73 41.88 -23.24
C THR A 70 -3.42 42.66 -23.46
N GLU A 71 -2.28 41.97 -23.43
CA GLU A 71 -0.96 42.52 -23.76
C GLU A 71 -0.24 41.62 -24.78
N PRO A 72 0.62 42.19 -25.64
CA PRO A 72 1.39 41.40 -26.59
C PRO A 72 2.48 40.56 -25.92
N GLY A 73 2.77 39.40 -26.54
CA GLY A 73 3.86 38.51 -26.14
C GLY A 73 3.63 37.79 -24.80
N TRP A 74 4.71 37.50 -24.08
CA TRP A 74 4.72 36.77 -22.81
C TRP A 74 3.74 37.34 -21.77
N LYS A 75 3.62 38.66 -21.68
CA LYS A 75 2.79 39.32 -20.66
C LYS A 75 1.30 39.00 -20.83
N GLY A 76 0.82 38.88 -22.08
CA GLY A 76 -0.54 38.46 -22.36
C GLY A 76 -0.81 36.97 -22.15
N GLN A 77 0.22 36.11 -22.12
CA GLN A 77 0.04 34.67 -21.88
C GLN A 77 0.32 34.27 -20.43
N PHE A 78 1.04 35.11 -19.68
CA PHE A 78 1.44 34.85 -18.31
C PHE A 78 0.27 34.53 -17.37
N PRO A 79 -0.88 35.25 -17.38
CA PRO A 79 -2.01 34.93 -16.51
C PRO A 79 -2.55 33.51 -16.72
N LEU A 80 -2.61 33.05 -17.97
CA LEU A 80 -3.04 31.70 -18.32
C LEU A 80 -2.05 30.66 -17.81
N HIS A 81 -0.76 30.81 -18.11
CA HIS A 81 0.26 29.87 -17.64
C HIS A 81 0.29 29.77 -16.11
N LEU A 82 0.21 30.91 -15.41
CA LEU A 82 0.16 30.94 -13.96
C LEU A 82 -1.07 30.20 -13.44
N SER A 83 -2.25 30.43 -14.02
CA SER A 83 -3.49 29.75 -13.63
C SER A 83 -3.42 28.23 -13.81
N ILE A 84 -2.77 27.74 -14.86
CA ILE A 84 -2.55 26.31 -15.13
C ILE A 84 -1.63 25.71 -14.06
N TRP A 85 -0.50 26.36 -13.77
CA TRP A 85 0.45 25.86 -12.76
C TRP A 85 -0.13 25.87 -11.36
N VAL A 86 -0.87 26.91 -10.98
CA VAL A 86 -1.57 26.98 -9.70
C VAL A 86 -2.63 25.88 -9.61
N SER A 87 -3.40 25.66 -10.68
CA SER A 87 -4.40 24.58 -10.74
C SER A 87 -3.78 23.19 -10.59
N ALA A 88 -2.67 22.95 -11.28
CA ALA A 88 -1.91 21.70 -11.16
C ALA A 88 -1.41 21.49 -9.73
N ALA A 89 -0.90 22.54 -9.08
CA ALA A 89 -0.46 22.50 -7.70
C ALA A 89 -1.61 22.19 -6.73
N ILE A 90 -2.78 22.82 -6.90
CA ILE A 90 -3.97 22.57 -6.07
C ILE A 90 -4.41 21.11 -6.19
N ILE A 91 -4.61 20.61 -7.41
CA ILE A 91 -5.04 19.23 -7.65
C ILE A 91 -4.02 18.25 -7.06
N TYR A 92 -2.74 18.50 -7.28
CA TYR A 92 -1.66 17.68 -6.75
C TYR A 92 -1.66 17.63 -5.21
N LEU A 93 -1.74 18.79 -4.55
CA LEU A 93 -1.71 18.89 -3.09
C LEU A 93 -2.94 18.22 -2.45
N VAL A 94 -4.15 18.45 -3.00
CA VAL A 94 -5.39 17.83 -2.52
C VAL A 94 -5.33 16.32 -2.70
N THR A 95 -4.94 15.84 -3.88
CA THR A 95 -4.83 14.40 -4.16
C THR A 95 -3.77 13.74 -3.28
N ARG A 96 -2.60 14.37 -3.12
CA ARG A 96 -1.52 13.88 -2.26
C ARG A 96 -1.96 13.80 -0.81
N PHE A 97 -2.64 14.82 -0.30
CA PHE A 97 -3.18 14.84 1.06
C PHE A 97 -4.14 13.67 1.30
N ILE A 98 -5.08 13.46 0.39
CA ILE A 98 -6.07 12.38 0.50
C ILE A 98 -5.39 11.00 0.42
N TYR A 99 -4.47 10.81 -0.51
CA TYR A 99 -3.74 9.55 -0.63
C TYR A 99 -2.84 9.27 0.58
N ASN A 100 -2.34 10.29 1.27
CA ASN A 100 -1.60 10.08 2.52
C ASN A 100 -2.48 9.52 3.63
N ILE A 101 -3.79 9.79 3.61
CA ILE A 101 -4.72 9.29 4.62
C ILE A 101 -5.31 7.94 4.20
N CYS A 102 -5.72 7.81 2.94
CA CYS A 102 -6.47 6.64 2.49
C CYS A 102 -5.61 5.47 2.00
N LYS A 103 -4.34 5.66 1.61
CA LYS A 103 -3.51 4.56 1.07
C LYS A 103 -2.67 3.77 2.07
N PRO A 104 -2.22 4.31 3.22
CA PRO A 104 -1.44 3.51 4.16
C PRO A 104 -2.17 2.23 4.62
N PRO A 105 -1.45 1.11 4.84
CA PRO A 105 0.02 0.99 4.78
C PRO A 105 0.57 0.72 3.37
N PHE A 106 -0.28 0.41 2.39
CA PHE A 106 0.12 -0.02 1.03
C PHE A 106 0.49 1.12 0.09
N LYS A 107 0.76 2.31 0.64
CA LYS A 107 1.14 3.47 -0.16
C LYS A 107 2.49 3.20 -0.84
N SER A 108 2.49 3.26 -2.17
CA SER A 108 3.69 3.06 -2.99
C SER A 108 4.28 1.64 -2.90
N ILE A 109 3.44 0.64 -2.61
CA ILE A 109 3.81 -0.76 -2.81
C ILE A 109 3.94 -1.03 -4.31
N HIS A 110 5.02 -1.70 -4.72
CA HIS A 110 5.35 -1.97 -6.12
C HIS A 110 5.40 -3.44 -6.45
N ASN A 111 5.68 -4.28 -5.46
CA ASN A 111 5.80 -5.71 -5.63
C ASN A 111 5.59 -6.38 -4.27
N VAL A 112 5.07 -7.60 -4.31
CA VAL A 112 4.82 -8.48 -3.17
C VAL A 112 5.20 -9.90 -3.57
N ARG A 113 5.82 -10.63 -2.66
CA ARG A 113 6.10 -12.05 -2.80
C ARG A 113 5.82 -12.72 -1.47
N VAL A 114 5.07 -13.82 -1.52
CA VAL A 114 4.91 -14.72 -0.39
C VAL A 114 5.78 -15.93 -0.65
N GLN A 115 6.55 -16.33 0.35
CA GLN A 115 7.27 -17.60 0.36
C GLN A 115 6.71 -18.41 1.53
N MET A 116 6.22 -19.59 1.20
CA MET A 116 5.76 -20.57 2.18
C MET A 116 6.90 -21.53 2.48
N SER A 117 7.14 -21.76 3.76
CA SER A 117 8.15 -22.69 4.26
C SER A 117 7.57 -23.49 5.41
N ASP A 118 8.13 -24.66 5.68
CA ASP A 118 7.75 -25.49 6.84
C ASP A 118 8.01 -24.79 8.19
N ASP A 119 8.79 -23.70 8.19
CA ASP A 119 9.19 -22.95 9.40
C ASP A 119 8.29 -21.75 9.71
N GLY A 120 7.53 -21.24 8.74
CA GLY A 120 6.94 -19.92 8.87
C GLY A 120 6.36 -19.30 7.59
N PHE A 121 5.65 -18.20 7.81
CA PHE A 121 5.15 -17.30 6.77
C PHE A 121 6.16 -16.21 6.45
N HIS A 122 6.54 -16.08 5.18
CA HIS A 122 7.45 -15.03 4.73
C HIS A 122 6.76 -14.11 3.71
N TYR A 123 6.62 -12.85 4.08
CA TYR A 123 6.07 -11.79 3.23
C TYR A 123 7.14 -10.77 2.86
N ILE A 124 7.44 -10.68 1.57
CA ILE A 124 8.44 -9.79 1.03
C ILE A 124 7.73 -8.73 0.18
N TYR A 125 8.00 -7.46 0.44
CA TYR A 125 7.32 -6.39 -0.26
C TYR A 125 8.22 -5.18 -0.49
N GLN A 126 8.04 -4.57 -1.65
CA GLN A 126 8.82 -3.41 -2.06
C GLN A 126 8.00 -2.13 -1.93
N ILE A 127 8.50 -1.18 -1.14
CA ILE A 127 7.96 0.18 -1.03
C ILE A 127 9.03 1.17 -1.49
N GLY A 128 8.77 1.85 -2.61
CA GLY A 128 9.78 2.69 -3.27
C GLY A 128 11.07 1.92 -3.58
N MET A 129 12.19 2.39 -3.02
CA MET A 129 13.52 1.76 -3.17
C MET A 129 13.89 0.85 -1.99
N HIS A 130 12.93 0.47 -1.15
CA HIS A 130 13.15 -0.37 0.03
C HIS A 130 12.50 -1.73 -0.19
N LEU A 131 13.29 -2.79 -0.01
CA LEU A 131 12.79 -4.16 0.06
C LEU A 131 12.59 -4.48 1.54
N ASN A 132 11.38 -4.90 1.91
CA ASN A 132 11.05 -5.28 3.28
C ASN A 132 10.82 -6.79 3.30
N SER A 133 11.50 -7.47 4.21
CA SER A 133 11.44 -8.91 4.41
C SER A 133 10.80 -9.16 5.78
N TYR A 134 9.54 -9.59 5.80
CA TYR A 134 8.81 -9.90 7.02
C TYR A 134 8.70 -11.41 7.17
N PHE A 135 9.14 -11.93 8.31
CA PHE A 135 9.05 -13.35 8.64
C PHE A 135 8.42 -13.54 10.01
N ILE A 136 7.49 -14.49 10.08
CA ILE A 136 6.88 -14.95 11.31
C ILE A 136 6.87 -16.48 11.31
N ALA A 137 7.47 -17.07 12.35
CA ALA A 137 7.44 -18.52 12.52
C ALA A 137 6.02 -18.98 12.87
N ASP A 138 5.62 -20.17 12.41
CA ASP A 138 4.25 -20.67 12.57
C ASP A 138 3.81 -20.77 14.04
N GLU A 139 4.75 -21.13 14.92
CA GLU A 139 4.56 -21.19 16.38
C GLU A 139 4.25 -19.81 17.01
N ASN A 140 4.70 -18.72 16.37
CA ASN A 140 4.51 -17.35 16.84
C ASN A 140 3.27 -16.68 16.25
N ILE A 141 2.60 -17.30 15.28
CA ILE A 141 1.34 -16.79 14.72
C ILE A 141 0.22 -17.04 15.73
N GLU A 142 -0.32 -15.95 16.28
CA GLU A 142 -1.45 -15.95 17.20
C GLU A 142 -2.79 -15.96 16.45
N GLU A 143 -2.90 -15.13 15.41
CA GLU A 143 -4.13 -14.95 14.64
C GLU A 143 -3.81 -14.43 13.24
N MET A 144 -4.54 -14.94 12.25
CA MET A 144 -4.58 -14.42 10.89
C MET A 144 -6.02 -14.04 10.54
N ILE A 145 -6.22 -12.82 10.03
CA ILE A 145 -7.53 -12.36 9.57
C ILE A 145 -7.40 -11.99 8.11
N PHE A 146 -8.14 -12.66 7.23
CA PHE A 146 -8.22 -12.31 5.82
C PHE A 146 -9.49 -11.51 5.53
N ASP A 147 -9.34 -10.35 4.90
CA ASP A 147 -10.42 -9.51 4.42
C ASP A 147 -10.57 -9.73 2.91
N GLU A 148 -11.60 -10.49 2.53
CA GLU A 148 -11.87 -10.85 1.13
C GLU A 148 -12.27 -9.65 0.26
N GLU A 149 -12.86 -8.59 0.85
CA GLU A 149 -13.24 -7.41 0.07
C GLU A 149 -12.03 -6.54 -0.27
N ALA A 150 -11.13 -6.39 0.69
CA ALA A 150 -9.92 -5.59 0.51
C ALA A 150 -8.73 -6.41 -0.02
N HIS A 151 -8.83 -7.74 -0.03
CA HIS A 151 -7.72 -8.68 -0.27
C HIS A 151 -6.49 -8.37 0.58
N VAL A 152 -6.73 -8.19 1.88
CA VAL A 152 -5.70 -7.86 2.87
C VAL A 152 -5.69 -8.92 3.95
N LEU A 153 -4.50 -9.39 4.27
CA LEU A 153 -4.24 -10.31 5.36
C LEU A 153 -3.64 -9.53 6.54
N TYR A 154 -4.29 -9.61 7.69
CA TYR A 154 -3.72 -9.15 8.95
C TYR A 154 -3.14 -10.34 9.69
N ILE A 155 -1.87 -10.25 10.09
CA ILE A 155 -1.17 -11.27 10.85
C ILE A 155 -0.77 -10.68 12.19
N ARG A 156 -1.12 -11.37 13.28
CA ARG A 156 -0.74 -11.02 14.64
C ARG A 156 0.18 -12.08 15.22
N GLY A 157 1.24 -11.62 15.86
CA GLY A 157 2.23 -12.44 16.51
C GLY A 157 3.62 -11.81 16.47
N LYS A 158 4.57 -12.42 17.16
CA LYS A 158 5.94 -11.89 17.25
C LYS A 158 6.72 -12.23 15.99
N ALA A 159 6.89 -11.22 15.14
CA ALA A 159 7.55 -11.33 13.86
C ALA A 159 8.80 -10.48 13.78
N GLN A 160 9.61 -10.76 12.76
CA GLN A 160 10.80 -9.98 12.45
C GLN A 160 10.65 -9.35 11.08
N GLN A 161 11.03 -8.09 10.98
CA GLN A 161 11.10 -7.39 9.72
C GLN A 161 12.50 -6.85 9.49
N VAL A 162 13.07 -7.16 8.34
CA VAL A 162 14.30 -6.56 7.86
C VAL A 162 13.98 -5.61 6.72
N ARG A 163 14.26 -4.32 6.92
CA ARG A 163 14.17 -3.30 5.88
C ARG A 163 15.52 -3.12 5.22
N ILE A 164 15.61 -3.52 3.95
CA ILE A 164 16.82 -3.53 3.13
C ILE A 164 16.85 -2.29 2.24
N ARG A 165 17.97 -1.57 2.30
CA ARG A 165 18.34 -0.45 1.45
C ARG A 165 19.67 -0.77 0.76
N LYS A 166 20.01 -0.01 -0.28
CA LYS A 166 21.25 -0.20 -1.07
C LYS A 166 22.52 -0.40 -0.22
N ASN A 167 22.65 0.32 0.90
CA ASN A 167 23.85 0.32 1.73
C ASN A 167 23.60 -0.04 3.20
N SER A 168 22.37 -0.42 3.56
CA SER A 168 22.03 -0.71 4.96
C SER A 168 20.83 -1.62 5.06
N ALA A 169 20.79 -2.41 6.13
CA ALA A 169 19.62 -3.17 6.51
C ALA A 169 19.34 -2.91 7.99
N VAL A 170 18.08 -2.66 8.32
CA VAL A 170 17.62 -2.41 9.69
C VAL A 170 16.62 -3.50 10.05
N GLU A 171 16.85 -4.14 11.19
CA GLU A 171 15.96 -5.15 11.76
C GLU A 171 15.05 -4.50 12.80
N GLU A 172 13.79 -4.91 12.81
CA GLU A 172 12.75 -4.46 13.72
C GLU A 172 11.88 -5.67 14.10
N GLU A 173 11.48 -5.76 15.36
CA GLU A 173 10.46 -6.72 15.79
C GLU A 173 9.08 -6.08 15.69
N LEU A 174 8.12 -6.80 15.12
CA LEU A 174 6.76 -6.34 14.92
C LEU A 174 5.78 -7.34 15.55
N ASP A 175 4.76 -6.81 16.23
CA ASP A 175 3.68 -7.63 16.81
C ASP A 175 2.54 -7.91 15.83
N CYS A 176 2.49 -7.17 14.72
CA CYS A 176 1.53 -7.41 13.66
C CYS A 176 1.97 -6.85 12.30
N LEU A 177 1.35 -7.34 11.23
CA LEU A 177 1.51 -6.84 9.87
C LEU A 177 0.17 -6.83 9.13
N TYR A 178 -0.04 -5.81 8.30
CA TYR A 178 -1.04 -5.84 7.24
C TYR A 178 -0.33 -6.14 5.91
N ALA A 179 -0.65 -7.26 5.30
CA ALA A 179 -0.13 -7.76 4.04
C ALA A 179 -1.19 -7.62 2.95
N LEU A 180 -0.82 -7.05 1.81
CA LEU A 180 -1.69 -7.04 0.64
C LEU A 180 -1.52 -8.39 -0.05
N MET A 181 -2.62 -9.04 -0.44
CA MET A 181 -2.58 -10.36 -1.07
C MET A 181 -2.99 -10.23 -2.55
N PRO A 182 -2.10 -9.75 -3.44
CA PRO A 182 -2.39 -9.54 -4.87
C PRO A 182 -2.36 -10.85 -5.65
N TYR A 183 -3.13 -11.82 -5.20
CA TYR A 183 -3.21 -13.17 -5.74
C TYR A 183 -4.66 -13.50 -6.06
N ASP A 184 -4.88 -14.53 -6.88
CA ASP A 184 -6.24 -15.03 -7.08
C ASP A 184 -6.72 -15.82 -5.85
N LYS A 185 -8.00 -16.17 -5.85
CA LYS A 185 -8.62 -16.87 -4.72
C LYS A 185 -8.00 -18.25 -4.43
N TYR A 186 -7.45 -18.93 -5.45
CA TYR A 186 -6.87 -20.26 -5.29
C TYR A 186 -5.49 -20.13 -4.67
N ASP A 187 -4.66 -19.22 -5.17
CA ASP A 187 -3.37 -18.90 -4.56
C ASP A 187 -3.53 -18.45 -3.10
N VAL A 188 -4.50 -17.57 -2.81
CA VAL A 188 -4.77 -17.15 -1.42
C VAL A 188 -5.19 -18.34 -0.56
N GLN A 189 -6.03 -19.22 -1.09
CA GLN A 189 -6.47 -20.40 -0.37
C GLN A 189 -5.28 -21.34 -0.08
N ASP A 190 -4.44 -21.61 -1.08
CA ASP A 190 -3.25 -22.47 -0.92
C ASP A 190 -2.26 -21.89 0.10
N ILE A 191 -2.11 -20.56 0.14
CA ILE A 191 -1.27 -19.86 1.15
C ILE A 191 -1.86 -19.99 2.57
N LEU A 192 -3.18 -19.95 2.72
CA LEU A 192 -3.85 -19.85 4.03
C LEU A 192 -4.28 -21.19 4.61
N ASP A 193 -4.57 -22.19 3.78
CA ASP A 193 -5.05 -23.51 4.18
C ASP A 193 -4.14 -24.23 5.20
N PRO A 194 -2.79 -24.15 5.12
CA PRO A 194 -1.89 -24.74 6.12
C PRO A 194 -2.12 -24.23 7.55
N TYR A 195 -2.66 -23.02 7.71
CA TYR A 195 -2.84 -22.38 9.01
C TYR A 195 -4.18 -22.73 9.69
N GLY A 196 -5.11 -23.36 8.97
CA GLY A 196 -6.37 -23.89 9.50
C GLY A 196 -7.11 -22.92 10.42
N ASP A 197 -7.36 -23.35 11.66
CA ASP A 197 -8.16 -22.62 12.66
C ASP A 197 -7.58 -21.26 13.08
N LYS A 198 -6.30 -20.97 12.75
CA LYS A 198 -5.69 -19.66 13.00
C LYS A 198 -6.21 -18.58 12.04
N VAL A 199 -6.78 -18.98 10.90
CA VAL A 199 -7.27 -18.07 9.87
C VAL A 199 -8.75 -17.79 10.06
N LYS A 200 -9.10 -16.51 10.11
CA LYS A 200 -10.48 -16.03 10.15
C LYS A 200 -10.77 -15.18 8.93
N TYR A 201 -11.92 -15.41 8.32
CA TYR A 201 -12.40 -14.60 7.20
C TYR A 201 -13.33 -13.50 7.75
N SER A 202 -13.01 -12.24 7.47
CA SER A 202 -13.72 -11.08 8.03
C SER A 202 -13.83 -9.94 7.02
N PRO A 203 -14.86 -9.97 6.15
CA PRO A 203 -14.98 -9.04 5.03
C PRO A 203 -15.18 -7.59 5.48
N GLY A 204 -14.41 -6.67 4.91
CA GLY A 204 -14.54 -5.21 5.06
C GLY A 204 -14.16 -4.66 6.45
N THR A 205 -13.58 -5.47 7.33
CA THR A 205 -13.35 -5.07 8.74
C THR A 205 -11.95 -4.56 9.03
N LEU A 206 -10.94 -4.96 8.23
CA LEU A 206 -9.55 -4.68 8.53
C LEU A 206 -9.20 -3.21 8.35
N ARG A 207 -9.90 -2.51 7.45
CA ARG A 207 -9.68 -1.07 7.26
C ARG A 207 -10.02 -0.28 8.51
N GLY A 208 -11.16 -0.58 9.13
CA GLY A 208 -11.57 0.05 10.38
C GLY A 208 -10.63 -0.30 11.55
N LYS A 209 -10.08 -1.52 11.56
CA LYS A 209 -9.07 -1.94 12.55
C LYS A 209 -7.79 -1.13 12.41
N TYR A 210 -7.24 -1.03 11.20
CA TYR A 210 -6.03 -0.27 10.91
C TYR A 210 -6.12 1.18 11.38
N ILE A 211 -7.25 1.87 11.10
CA ILE A 211 -7.44 3.27 11.51
C ILE A 211 -7.44 3.43 13.04
N ARG A 212 -7.97 2.45 13.78
CA ARG A 212 -7.97 2.50 15.26
C ARG A 212 -6.60 2.23 15.86
N GLU A 213 -5.77 1.46 15.16
CA GLU A 213 -4.40 1.14 15.57
C GLU A 213 -3.43 2.28 15.23
N ASP A 214 -3.54 2.88 14.05
CA ASP A 214 -2.71 4.02 13.61
C ASP A 214 -3.02 5.32 14.38
N ALA A 215 -4.20 5.41 15.01
CA ALA A 215 -4.59 6.54 15.85
C ALA A 215 -4.06 6.46 17.30
N ARG A 216 -3.36 5.39 17.68
CA ARG A 216 -2.74 5.19 19.00
C ARG A 216 -1.25 5.52 18.96
#